data_AF-A0A9C8WHP4-F1
#
_entry.id   AF-A0A9C8WHP4-F1
#
_cell.length_a   1.000
_cell.length_b   1.000
_cell.length_c   1.000
_cell.angle_alpha   90.00
_cell.angle_beta   90.00
_cell.angle_gamma   90.00
#
_symmetry.space_group_name_H-M   'P 1'
#
loop_
_entity.id
_entity.type
_entity.pdbx_description
1 polymer ?
#
loop_
_entity_poly.entity_id
_entity_poly.type
_entity_poly.pdbx_seq_one_letter_code
_entity_poly.pdbx_strand_id
1 'polypeptide(L)' 'EVIRGIGPKFAERLRSAGIRTFDALAAETPEHLREIVRAQSWQKVEPEVWIAEARRLAER' A
#
# COMPACT_ATOMS: atom_id res chain seq x y z
N GLU A 1 2.75 9.72 -8.11
CA GLU A 1 2.28 8.71 -7.13
C GLU A 1 0.80 8.46 -7.38
N VAL A 2 0.39 7.21 -7.62
CA VAL A 2 -1.01 6.89 -7.99
C VAL A 2 -1.90 6.76 -6.75
N ILE A 3 -1.33 6.37 -5.61
CA ILE A 3 -2.00 6.32 -4.30
C ILE A 3 -1.32 7.31 -3.36
N ARG A 4 -2.10 8.14 -2.67
CA ARG A 4 -1.56 9.18 -1.80
C ARG A 4 -0.92 8.56 -0.56
N GLY A 5 0.32 8.97 -0.27
CA GLY A 5 1.09 8.47 0.87
C GLY A 5 1.93 7.21 0.58
N ILE A 6 1.83 6.62 -0.61
CA ILE A 6 2.76 5.58 -1.07
C ILE A 6 3.91 6.24 -1.84
N GLY A 7 4.94 6.64 -1.10
CA GLY A 7 6.20 7.10 -1.68
C GLY A 7 7.00 5.96 -2.34
N PRO A 8 8.06 6.29 -3.11
CA PRO A 8 8.83 5.31 -3.90
C PRO A 8 9.41 4.16 -3.06
N LYS A 9 9.83 4.44 -1.81
CA LYS A 9 10.36 3.43 -0.87
C LYS A 9 9.31 2.42 -0.42
N PHE A 10 8.08 2.86 -0.17
CA PHE A 10 6.98 1.96 0.19
C PHE A 10 6.53 1.16 -1.03
N ALA A 11 6.43 1.81 -2.20
CA ALA A 11 6.14 1.12 -3.45
C ALA A 11 7.15 0.00 -3.75
N GLU A 12 8.44 0.23 -3.49
CA GLU A 12 9.47 -0.80 -3.66
C GLU A 12 9.31 -1.97 -2.69
N ARG A 13 9.02 -1.69 -1.41
CA ARG A 13 8.74 -2.73 -0.40
C ARG A 13 7.52 -3.56 -0.77
N LEU A 14 6.44 -2.91 -1.19
CA LEU A 14 5.22 -3.57 -1.67
C LEU A 14 5.52 -4.48 -2.87
N ARG A 15 6.24 -3.98 -3.87
CA ARG A 15 6.67 -4.77 -5.05
C ARG A 15 7.56 -5.95 -4.68
N SER A 16 8.43 -5.78 -3.68
CA SER A 16 9.31 -6.84 -3.16
C SER A 16 8.51 -7.92 -2.44
N ALA A 17 7.43 -7.54 -1.75
CA ALA A 17 6.47 -8.46 -1.15
C ALA A 17 5.49 -9.11 -2.16
N GLY A 18 5.62 -8.83 -3.46
CA GLY A 18 4.76 -9.39 -4.51
C GLY A 18 3.52 -8.54 -4.84
N ILE A 19 3.28 -7.44 -4.12
CA ILE A 19 2.17 -6.51 -4.37
C ILE A 19 2.56 -5.57 -5.51
N ARG A 20 2.21 -5.97 -6.74
CA ARG A 20 2.56 -5.24 -7.96
C ARG A 20 1.35 -4.63 -8.68
N THR A 21 0.14 -4.99 -8.28
CA THR A 21 -1.10 -4.53 -8.88
C THR A 21 -1.98 -3.87 -7.82
N PHE A 22 -2.91 -3.00 -8.27
CA PHE A 22 -3.90 -2.40 -7.39
C PHE A 22 -4.82 -3.47 -6.77
N ASP A 23 -5.15 -4.51 -7.52
CA ASP A 23 -5.95 -5.64 -7.04
C ASP A 23 -5.26 -6.38 -5.89
N ALA A 24 -3.96 -6.68 -6.02
CA ALA A 24 -3.17 -7.28 -4.96
C ALA A 24 -3.12 -6.38 -3.72
N LEU A 25 -2.95 -5.07 -3.90
CA LEU A 25 -2.93 -4.12 -2.79
C LEU A 25 -4.29 -4.00 -2.09
N ALA A 26 -5.38 -4.09 -2.86
CA ALA A 26 -6.76 -4.03 -2.37
C ALA A 26 -7.21 -5.29 -1.61
N ALA A 27 -6.57 -6.42 -1.89
CA ALA A 27 -6.79 -7.71 -1.25
C ALA A 27 -6.04 -7.87 0.09
N GLU A 28 -5.06 -7.00 0.37
CA GLU A 28 -4.26 -7.06 1.59
C GLU A 28 -4.93 -6.41 2.80
N THR A 29 -4.43 -6.76 3.99
CA THR A 29 -4.90 -6.16 5.25
C THR A 29 -4.06 -4.95 5.66
N PRO A 30 -4.64 -3.96 6.35
CA PRO A 30 -3.88 -2.81 6.83
C PRO A 30 -2.68 -3.19 7.70
N GLU A 31 -2.80 -4.23 8.51
CA GLU A 31 -1.76 -4.76 9.39
C GLU A 31 -0.60 -5.31 8.57
N HIS A 32 -0.89 -6.16 7.58
CA HIS A 32 0.14 -6.75 6.73
C HIS A 32 0.87 -5.67 5.90
N LEU A 33 0.14 -4.67 5.41
CA LEU A 33 0.76 -3.54 4.70
C LEU A 33 1.72 -2.75 5.62
N ARG A 34 1.37 -2.52 6.89
CA ARG A 34 2.27 -1.86 7.86
C ARG A 34 3.55 -2.67 8.08
N GLU A 35 3.43 -3.99 8.15
CA GLU A 35 4.57 -4.90 8.27
C GLU A 35 5.48 -4.87 7.04
N ILE A 36 4.90 -4.96 5.83
CA ILE A 36 5.63 -4.92 4.57
C ILE A 36 6.35 -3.57 4.41
N VAL A 37 5.62 -2.48 4.60
CA VAL A 37 6.18 -1.14 4.41
C VAL A 37 7.10 -0.75 5.55
N ARG A 38 7.21 -1.54 6.63
CA ARG A 38 8.06 -1.29 7.80
C ARG A 38 8.04 0.18 8.20
N ALA A 39 6.82 0.71 8.36
CA ALA A 39 6.63 2.11 8.70
C ALA A 39 7.16 2.35 10.12
N GLN A 40 7.99 3.37 10.26
CA GLN A 40 8.45 3.80 11.58
C GLN A 40 7.32 4.49 12.33
N SER A 41 7.37 4.52 13.66
CA SER A 41 6.32 5.10 14.51
C SER A 41 6.03 6.58 14.21
N TRP A 42 7.00 7.31 13.66
CA TRP A 42 6.87 8.72 13.24
C TRP A 42 6.33 8.87 11.81
N GLN A 43 6.31 7.81 11.01
CA GLN A 43 5.74 7.82 9.67
C GLN A 43 4.24 7.61 9.76
N LYS A 44 3.47 8.66 9.48
CA LYS A 44 2.01 8.54 9.37
C LYS A 44 1.68 7.77 8.09
N VAL A 45 1.46 6.47 8.23
CA VAL A 45 0.96 5.60 7.16
C VAL A 45 -0.51 5.30 7.38
N GLU A 46 -1.28 5.35 6.31
CA GLU A 46 -2.72 5.11 6.31
C GLU A 46 -3.04 3.96 5.33
N PRO A 47 -2.69 2.70 5.67
CA PRO A 47 -2.88 1.57 4.76
C PRO A 47 -4.34 1.34 4.39
N GLU A 48 -5.27 1.70 5.27
CA GLU A 48 -6.71 1.66 5.00
C GLU A 48 -7.08 2.58 3.82
N VAL A 49 -6.48 3.77 3.75
CA VAL A 49 -6.65 4.69 2.63
C VAL A 49 -6.03 4.10 1.37
N TRP A 50 -4.87 3.46 1.50
CA TRP A 50 -4.21 2.79 0.36
C TRP A 50 -5.07 1.67 -0.22
N ILE A 51 -5.65 0.81 0.62
CA ILE A 51 -6.54 -0.28 0.20
C ILE A 51 -7.79 0.28 -0.47
N ALA A 52 -8.42 1.30 0.13
CA ALA A 52 -9.62 1.92 -0.43
C ALA A 52 -9.35 2.58 -1.80
N GLU A 53 -8.22 3.26 -1.95
CA GLU A 53 -7.82 3.89 -3.21
C GLU A 53 -7.40 2.83 -4.25
N ALA A 54 -6.70 1.78 -3.83
CA ALA A 54 -6.36 0.64 -4.68
C ALA A 54 -7.61 -0.06 -5.24
N ARG A 55 -8.66 -0.26 -4.43
CA ARG A 55 -9.94 -0.82 -4.91
C ARG A 55 -10.55 0.01 -6.03
N ARG A 56 -10.64 1.33 -5.82
CA ARG A 56 -11.16 2.27 -6.84
C ARG A 56 -10.34 2.26 -8.13
N LEU A 57 -9.04 2.03 -8.03
CA LEU A 57 -8.13 1.95 -9.18
C LEU A 57 -8.16 0.59 -9.87
N ALA A 58 -8.43 -0.49 -9.14
CA ALA A 58 -8.58 -1.83 -9.67
C ALA A 58 -9.89 -2.02 -10.46
N GLU A 59 -10.94 -1.30 -10.07
CA GLU A 59 -12.24 -1.28 -10.75
C GLU A 59 -12.26 -0.43 -12.04
N ARG A 60 -11.15 0.21 -12.40
CA ARG A 60 -11.05 1.20 -13.48
C ARG A 60 -10.29 0.67 -14.68
#